data_AF-A0A358HXQ8-F1
#
_entry.id   AF-A0A358HXQ8-F1
#
_cell.length_a   1.000
_cell.length_b   1.000
_cell.length_c   1.000
_cell.angle_alpha   90.00
_cell.angle_beta   90.00
_cell.angle_gamma   90.00
#
_symmetry.space_group_name_H-M   'P 1'
#
loop_
_entity.id
_entity.type
_entity.pdbx_description
1 polymer ?
#
loop_
_entity_poly.entity_id
_entity_poly.type
_entity_poly.pdbx_seq_one_letter_code
_entity_poly.pdbx_strand_id
1 'polypeptide(L)'
;MNCILGLALVIVPLIALGMDEPFIITLATKVAIFAMAGVGLNLVLGYGGLVSFGHAAFFGIGGYAAGILASHALNYEPIMTWPFEIEGT
;
A
#
# COMPACT_ATOMS: atom_id res chain seq x y z
N MET A 1 -0.02 -13.25 -22.87
CA MET A 1 -1.35 -13.08 -22.27
C MET A 1 -1.41 -11.91 -21.28
N ASN A 2 -0.47 -11.79 -20.35
CA ASN A 2 -0.47 -10.70 -19.34
C ASN A 2 -0.28 -9.28 -19.91
N CYS A 3 0.50 -9.10 -20.98
CA CYS A 3 0.67 -7.79 -21.61
C CYS A 3 -0.64 -7.25 -22.23
N ILE A 4 -1.52 -8.15 -22.70
CA ILE A 4 -2.82 -7.79 -23.29
C ILE A 4 -3.76 -7.30 -22.18
N LEU A 5 -3.76 -7.96 -21.03
CA LEU A 5 -4.53 -7.53 -19.85
C LEU A 5 -4.04 -6.17 -19.32
N GLY A 6 -2.72 -5.95 -19.28
CA GLY A 6 -2.14 -4.66 -18.88
C GLY A 6 -2.51 -3.53 -19.85
N LEU A 7 -2.45 -3.77 -21.16
CA LEU A 7 -2.88 -2.80 -22.17
C LEU A 7 -4.39 -2.52 -22.09
N ALA A 8 -5.21 -3.55 -21.90
CA ALA A 8 -6.66 -3.38 -21.72
C ALA A 8 -6.99 -2.52 -20.49
N LEU A 9 -6.23 -2.67 -19.40
CA LEU A 9 -6.41 -1.88 -18.18
C LEU A 9 -6.19 -0.37 -18.38
N VAL A 10 -5.30 0.01 -19.30
CA VAL A 10 -4.99 1.41 -19.62
C VAL A 10 -5.95 1.97 -20.67
N ILE A 11 -6.30 1.16 -21.67
CA ILE A 11 -7.10 1.60 -22.81
C ILE A 11 -8.57 1.80 -22.44
N VAL A 12 -9.15 0.94 -21.58
CA VAL A 12 -10.56 1.04 -21.17
C VAL A 12 -10.90 2.38 -20.47
N PRO A 13 -10.16 2.86 -19.45
CA PRO A 13 -10.42 4.17 -18.84
C PRO A 13 -10.11 5.34 -19.80
N LEU A 14 -9.15 5.20 -20.72
CA LEU A 14 -8.88 6.23 -21.74
C LEU A 14 -10.05 6.39 -22.73
N ILE A 15 -10.66 5.29 -23.16
CA ILE A 15 -11.87 5.34 -24.01
C ILE A 15 -13.05 5.87 -23.22
N ALA A 16 -13.20 5.49 -21.95
CA ALA A 16 -14.25 6.01 -21.07
C ALA A 16 -14.15 7.54 -20.86
N LEU A 17 -12.94 8.08 -20.75
CA LEU A 17 -12.69 9.53 -20.70
C LEU A 17 -13.09 10.23 -22.01
N GLY A 18 -12.92 9.57 -23.16
CA GLY A 18 -13.34 10.12 -24.46
C GLY A 18 -14.85 10.06 -24.72
N MET A 19 -15.61 9.30 -23.93
CA MET A 19 -17.06 9.14 -24.06
C MET A 19 -17.86 10.07 -23.11
N ASP A 20 -17.19 10.83 -22.23
CA ASP A 20 -17.76 11.81 -21.30
C ASP A 20 -18.94 11.29 -20.44
N GLU A 21 -18.96 9.98 -20.16
CA GLU A 21 -20.00 9.33 -19.35
C GLU A 21 -19.49 9.07 -17.92
N PRO A 22 -19.86 9.90 -16.93
CA PRO A 22 -19.28 9.87 -15.59
C PRO A 22 -19.52 8.54 -14.85
N PHE A 23 -20.59 7.82 -15.18
CA PHE A 23 -20.86 6.49 -14.63
C PHE A 23 -19.80 5.46 -15.08
N ILE A 24 -19.49 5.43 -16.37
CA ILE A 24 -18.52 4.50 -16.95
C ILE A 24 -17.11 4.83 -16.47
N ILE A 25 -16.77 6.12 -16.35
CA ILE A 25 -15.47 6.56 -15.83
C ILE A 25 -15.27 6.08 -14.39
N THR A 26 -16.28 6.26 -13.53
CA THR A 26 -16.22 5.84 -12.13
C THR A 26 -16.10 4.32 -12.01
N LEU A 27 -16.88 3.57 -12.81
CA LEU A 27 -16.83 2.12 -12.84
C LEU A 27 -15.46 1.62 -13.31
N ALA A 28 -14.95 2.14 -14.43
CA ALA A 28 -13.65 1.79 -14.98
C ALA A 28 -12.51 2.08 -13.99
N THR A 29 -12.58 3.21 -13.29
CA THR A 29 -11.59 3.58 -12.26
C THR A 29 -11.60 2.59 -11.10
N LYS A 30 -12.77 2.21 -10.58
CA LYS A 30 -12.88 1.20 -9.51
C LYS A 30 -12.35 -0.15 -9.95
N VAL A 31 -12.71 -0.60 -11.16
CA VAL A 31 -12.21 -1.86 -11.73
C VAL A 31 -10.69 -1.82 -11.87
N ALA A 32 -10.12 -0.70 -12.34
CA ALA A 32 -8.68 -0.53 -12.45
C ALA A 32 -7.98 -0.62 -11.08
N ILE A 33 -8.55 0.00 -10.04
CA ILE A 33 -8.03 -0.09 -8.66
C ILE A 33 -8.02 -1.54 -8.17
N PHE A 34 -9.14 -2.27 -8.30
CA PHE A 34 -9.21 -3.66 -7.86
C PHE A 34 -8.30 -4.59 -8.66
N ALA A 35 -8.17 -4.35 -9.96
CA ALA A 35 -7.26 -5.12 -10.82
C ALA A 35 -5.80 -4.88 -10.43
N MET A 36 -5.39 -3.63 -10.17
CA MET A 36 -4.04 -3.33 -9.68
C MET A 36 -3.77 -3.97 -8.32
N ALA A 37 -4.74 -3.93 -7.39
CA ALA A 37 -4.64 -4.59 -6.10
C ALA A 37 -4.46 -6.11 -6.26
N GLY A 38 -5.24 -6.74 -7.15
CA GLY A 38 -5.13 -8.17 -7.44
C GLY A 38 -3.80 -8.57 -8.11
N VAL A 39 -3.30 -7.75 -9.03
CA VAL A 39 -1.98 -7.96 -9.66
C VAL A 39 -0.86 -7.83 -8.64
N GLY A 40 -0.92 -6.82 -7.76
CA GLY A 40 0.02 -6.66 -6.65
C GLY A 40 0.00 -7.86 -5.70
N LEU A 41 -1.19 -8.34 -5.34
CA LEU A 41 -1.35 -9.53 -4.51
C LEU A 41 -0.80 -10.79 -5.20
N ASN A 42 -1.05 -10.98 -6.50
CA ASN A 42 -0.49 -12.09 -7.27
C ASN A 42 1.04 -12.00 -7.40
N LEU A 43 1.61 -10.79 -7.45
CA LEU A 43 3.06 -10.60 -7.41
C LEU A 43 3.63 -11.06 -6.08
N VAL A 44 3.02 -10.61 -4.97
CA VAL A 44 3.46 -10.94 -3.61
C VAL A 44 3.28 -12.42 -3.28
N LEU A 45 2.13 -13.01 -3.63
CA LEU A 45 1.83 -14.42 -3.40
C LEU A 45 2.55 -15.35 -4.39
N GLY A 46 2.51 -15.01 -5.67
CA GLY A 46 3.01 -15.85 -6.75
C GLY A 46 4.53 -15.80 -6.91
N TYR A 47 5.13 -14.61 -6.88
CA TYR A 47 6.59 -14.45 -7.01
C TYR A 47 7.29 -14.26 -5.67
N GLY A 48 6.64 -13.58 -4.71
CA GLY A 48 7.20 -13.39 -3.37
C GLY A 48 7.02 -14.60 -2.45
N GLY A 49 6.11 -15.52 -2.74
CA GLY A 49 5.79 -16.66 -1.87
C GLY A 49 5.22 -16.27 -0.49
N LEU A 50 4.86 -15.00 -0.30
CA LEU A 50 4.44 -14.45 0.99
C LEU A 50 2.94 -14.67 1.19
N VAL A 51 2.56 -15.92 1.52
CA VAL A 51 1.17 -16.33 1.79
C VAL A 51 0.52 -15.48 2.90
N SER A 52 1.33 -14.94 3.81
CA SER A 52 0.88 -14.09 4.93
C SER A 52 1.55 -12.70 4.91
N PHE A 53 1.56 -12.04 3.75
CA PHE A 53 2.15 -10.70 3.61
C PHE A 53 1.54 -9.67 4.57
N GLY A 54 0.22 -9.66 4.74
CA GLY A 54 -0.45 -8.69 5.62
C GLY A 54 0.03 -8.80 7.07
N HIS A 55 0.13 -10.02 7.59
CA HIS A 55 0.60 -10.25 8.96
C HIS A 55 2.06 -9.85 9.12
N ALA A 56 2.92 -10.21 8.16
CA ALA A 56 4.34 -9.82 8.15
C ALA A 56 4.52 -8.30 8.05
N ALA A 57 3.70 -7.60 7.25
CA ALA A 57 3.74 -6.16 7.11
C ALA A 57 3.36 -5.45 8.42
N PHE A 58 2.26 -5.87 9.07
CA PHE A 58 1.86 -5.31 10.37
C PHE A 58 2.88 -5.62 11.48
N PHE A 59 3.43 -6.84 11.50
CA PHE A 59 4.50 -7.20 12.44
C PHE A 59 5.76 -6.38 12.21
N GLY A 60 6.15 -6.16 10.95
CA GLY A 60 7.31 -5.35 10.60
C GLY A 60 7.15 -3.89 11.01
N ILE A 61 6.00 -3.28 10.71
CA ILE A 61 5.71 -1.89 11.10
C ILE A 61 5.64 -1.75 12.62
N GLY A 62 4.93 -2.66 13.29
CA GLY A 62 4.81 -2.67 14.76
C GLY A 62 6.15 -2.89 15.45
N GLY A 63 6.96 -3.82 14.95
CA GLY A 63 8.31 -4.09 15.46
C GLY A 63 9.28 -2.94 15.23
N TYR A 64 9.19 -2.27 14.06
CA TYR A 64 10.00 -1.08 13.78
C TYR A 64 9.64 0.09 14.71
N ALA A 65 8.34 0.37 14.88
CA ALA A 65 7.89 1.39 15.82
C ALA A 65 8.31 1.07 17.26
N ALA A 66 8.09 -0.18 17.71
CA ALA A 66 8.51 -0.64 19.03
C ALA A 66 10.04 -0.56 19.22
N GLY A 67 10.83 -0.83 18.17
CA GLY A 67 12.28 -0.70 18.20
C GLY A 67 12.74 0.75 18.36
N ILE A 68 12.11 1.70 17.65
CA ILE A 68 12.39 3.13 17.85
C ILE A 68 12.04 3.56 19.28
N LEU A 69 10.86 3.16 19.77
CA LEU A 69 10.43 3.44 21.13
C LEU A 69 11.41 2.87 22.17
N ALA A 70 11.82 1.61 21.99
CA ALA A 70 12.80 0.95 22.86
C ALA A 70 14.18 1.61 22.79
N SER A 71 14.60 2.11 21.62
CA SER A 71 15.85 2.87 21.48
C SER A 71 15.82 4.17 22.27
N HIS A 72 14.73 4.94 22.17
CA HIS A 72 14.59 6.19 22.91
C HIS A 72 14.49 5.94 24.43
N ALA A 73 13.78 4.88 24.82
CA ALA A 73 13.68 4.42 26.20
C ALA A 73 15.06 4.05 26.81
N LEU A 74 15.85 3.23 26.10
CA LEU A 74 17.14 2.76 26.61
C LEU A 74 18.21 3.85 26.67
N ASN A 75 18.16 4.84 25.77
CA ASN A 75 19.14 5.91 25.70
C ASN A 75 18.70 7.17 26.49
N TYR A 76 17.53 7.14 27.16
CA TYR A 76 16.92 8.31 27.80
C TYR A 76 16.78 9.51 26.86
N GLU A 77 16.61 9.24 25.56
CA GLU A 77 16.49 10.27 24.53
C GLU A 77 15.01 10.63 24.38
N PRO A 78 14.66 11.94 24.35
CA PRO A 78 13.27 12.34 24.19
C PRO A 78 12.71 11.91 22.83
N ILE A 79 11.56 11.24 22.84
CA ILE A 79 10.84 10.74 21.66
C ILE A 79 10.37 11.91 20.78
N MET A 80 10.02 13.03 21.40
CA MET A 80 9.61 14.25 20.75
C MET A 80 10.06 15.43 21.60
N THR A 81 10.66 16.44 20.98
CA THR A 81 11.17 17.65 21.64
C THR A 81 10.33 18.90 21.35
N TRP A 82 9.42 18.84 20.37
CA TRP A 82 8.54 19.95 19.99
C TRP A 82 7.25 19.41 19.36
N PRO A 83 6.03 19.90 19.69
CA PRO A 83 5.68 21.03 20.58
C PRO A 83 5.63 20.71 22.08
N PHE A 84 5.79 19.44 22.48
CA PHE A 84 5.90 19.01 23.88
C PHE A 84 7.05 18.01 24.01
N GLU A 85 7.81 18.07 25.11
CA GLU A 85 8.83 17.07 25.45
C GLU A 85 8.17 15.78 25.94
N ILE A 86 8.34 14.70 25.18
CA ILE A 86 7.94 13.35 25.57
C ILE A 86 9.24 12.61 25.89
N GLU A 87 9.55 12.50 27.17
CA GLU A 87 10.71 11.72 27.64
C GLU A 87 10.53 10.26 27.24
N GLY A 88 11.58 9.67 26.63
CA GLY A 88 11.69 8.23 26.51
C GLY A 88 11.98 7.66 27.89
N THR A 89 11.04 6.92 28.47
CA THR A 89 11.20 6.25 29.78
C THR A 89 12.31 5.22 29.78
#